data_AF-A0A1F3SDW4-F1
#
_entry.id   AF-A0A1F3SDW4-F1
#
_cell.length_a   1.000
_cell.length_b   1.000
_cell.length_c   1.000
_cell.angle_alpha   90.00
_cell.angle_beta   90.00
_cell.angle_gamma   90.00
#
_symmetry.space_group_name_H-M   'P 1'
#
loop_
_entity.id
_entity.type
_entity.pdbx_description
1 polymer ?
#
loop_
_entity_poly.entity_id
_entity_poly.type
_entity_poly.pdbx_seq_one_letter_code
_entity_poly.pdbx_strand_id
1 'polypeptide(L)'
;MHHDGVGYVFPNSGNVELKIDQQTGNWSSLGLKSGSAAMDVFSLWFDHGVNPAGAQYEYRVIPGVDLTAMVTQVKNMSVRTISNTTDLQAVRNDSLKVTGLVFYAAGEVEIRSGLTVRADGPSVVLVKETAEKTTVTVADPTGLDTVVNITLTYAEETSIPMVFTMPTGVESGRSITQTTEFLIPGMSPPLAPANLKIQ
;
A
#
# COMPACT_ATOMS: atom_id res chain seq x y z
N MET A 1 -16.49 -4.71 13.18
CA MET A 1 -16.71 -3.95 14.44
C MET A 1 -16.91 -2.48 14.09
N HIS A 2 -17.71 -1.75 14.84
CA HIS A 2 -17.96 -0.32 14.61
C HIS A 2 -17.94 0.42 15.94
N HIS A 3 -17.23 1.54 16.01
CA HIS A 3 -17.14 2.39 17.21
C HIS A 3 -16.83 3.84 16.80
N ASP A 4 -17.56 4.80 17.37
CA ASP A 4 -17.35 6.25 17.17
C ASP A 4 -17.22 6.69 15.70
N GLY A 5 -18.11 6.18 14.84
CA GLY A 5 -18.09 6.48 13.41
C GLY A 5 -16.95 5.83 12.63
N VAL A 6 -16.22 4.88 13.22
CA VAL A 6 -15.13 4.14 12.57
C VAL A 6 -15.47 2.65 12.48
N GLY A 7 -15.36 2.11 11.27
CA GLY A 7 -15.49 0.68 10.99
C GLY A 7 -14.14 -0.03 10.99
N TYR A 8 -14.07 -1.20 11.64
CA TYR A 8 -12.92 -2.10 11.65
C TYR A 8 -13.32 -3.45 11.05
N VAL A 9 -12.60 -3.89 10.03
CA VAL A 9 -12.89 -5.13 9.26
C VAL A 9 -11.66 -6.03 9.32
N PHE A 10 -11.88 -7.34 9.54
CA PHE A 10 -10.82 -8.35 9.66
C PHE A 10 -11.01 -9.45 8.61
N PRO A 11 -10.43 -9.31 7.41
CA PRO A 11 -10.72 -10.18 6.28
C PRO A 11 -10.30 -11.64 6.49
N ASN A 12 -9.18 -11.89 7.16
CA ASN A 12 -8.66 -13.25 7.39
C ASN A 12 -8.98 -13.78 8.78
N SER A 13 -9.94 -13.15 9.50
CA SER A 13 -10.16 -13.39 10.93
C SER A 13 -8.86 -13.27 11.74
N GLY A 14 -8.89 -13.58 13.04
CA GLY A 14 -7.72 -13.47 13.93
C GLY A 14 -8.18 -13.39 15.38
N ASN A 15 -7.26 -13.60 16.32
CA ASN A 15 -7.58 -13.39 17.72
C ASN A 15 -7.59 -11.87 18.00
N VAL A 16 -8.77 -11.27 17.86
CA VAL A 16 -8.98 -9.84 18.05
C VAL A 16 -9.60 -9.63 19.42
N GLU A 17 -8.88 -8.89 20.27
CA GLU A 17 -9.28 -8.55 21.62
C GLU A 17 -9.85 -7.13 21.65
N LEU A 18 -10.91 -6.94 22.44
CA LEU A 18 -11.57 -5.66 22.65
C LEU A 18 -11.61 -5.37 24.14
N LYS A 19 -11.13 -4.17 24.51
CA LYS A 19 -11.28 -3.62 25.86
C LYS A 19 -11.88 -2.24 25.80
N ILE A 20 -12.97 -2.04 26.53
CA ILE A 20 -13.60 -0.75 26.78
C ILE A 20 -13.57 -0.54 28.28
N ASP A 21 -12.68 0.31 28.75
CA ASP A 21 -12.42 0.47 30.18
C ASP A 21 -11.87 1.87 30.46
N GLN A 22 -12.03 2.32 31.70
CA GLN A 22 -11.45 3.58 32.14
C GLN A 22 -9.96 3.41 32.38
N GLN A 23 -9.15 4.17 31.65
CA GLN A 23 -7.71 4.24 31.86
C GLN A 23 -7.36 5.48 32.66
N THR A 24 -6.45 5.33 33.61
CA THR A 24 -5.91 6.43 34.41
C THR A 24 -4.43 6.63 34.08
N GLY A 25 -4.00 7.88 34.03
CA GLY A 25 -2.63 8.25 33.73
C GLY A 25 -2.21 9.50 34.51
N ASN A 26 -0.92 9.60 34.83
CA ASN A 26 -0.36 10.75 35.51
C ASN A 26 0.56 11.52 34.56
N TRP A 27 0.23 12.78 34.27
CA TRP A 27 1.07 13.64 33.42
C TRP A 27 2.48 13.82 34.00
N SER A 28 2.61 13.73 35.32
CA SER A 28 3.88 13.90 36.02
C SER A 28 4.84 12.75 35.72
N SER A 29 4.35 11.53 35.47
CA SER A 29 5.21 10.40 35.10
C SER A 29 5.78 10.52 33.68
N LEU A 30 5.16 11.36 32.84
CA LEU A 30 5.63 11.67 31.49
C LEU A 30 6.49 12.94 31.45
N GLY A 31 6.66 13.65 32.58
CA GLY A 31 7.38 14.91 32.65
C GLY A 31 6.72 16.09 31.92
N LEU A 32 5.44 15.97 31.55
CA LEU A 32 4.74 16.96 30.72
C LEU A 32 4.14 18.10 31.54
N LYS A 33 3.45 17.77 32.63
CA LYS A 33 2.82 18.70 33.57
C LYS A 33 2.40 17.96 34.84
N SER A 34 2.00 18.69 35.87
CA SER A 34 1.39 18.09 37.07
C SER A 34 -0.04 17.62 36.82
N GLY A 35 -0.43 16.51 37.48
CA GLY A 35 -1.82 16.07 37.60
C GLY A 35 -2.11 14.71 36.96
N SER A 36 -3.25 14.11 37.32
CA SER A 36 -3.76 12.86 36.77
C SER A 36 -4.97 13.08 35.88
N ALA A 37 -5.19 12.18 34.93
CA ALA A 37 -6.37 12.11 34.10
C ALA A 37 -6.96 10.70 34.13
N ALA A 38 -8.27 10.61 33.96
CA ALA A 38 -9.01 9.36 33.78
C ALA A 38 -9.91 9.53 32.55
N MET A 39 -9.89 8.56 31.64
CA MET A 39 -10.69 8.60 30.40
C MET A 39 -11.16 7.19 30.05
N ASP A 40 -12.36 7.07 29.52
CA ASP A 40 -12.84 5.83 28.93
C ASP A 40 -12.12 5.62 27.60
N VAL A 41 -11.47 4.46 27.44
CA VAL A 41 -10.65 4.14 26.27
C VAL A 41 -11.18 2.90 25.57
N PHE A 42 -11.43 3.04 24.27
CA PHE A 42 -11.65 1.94 23.35
C PHE A 42 -10.29 1.41 22.87
N SER A 43 -9.98 0.16 23.19
CA SER A 43 -8.75 -0.55 22.78
C SER A 43 -9.11 -1.79 21.99
N LEU A 44 -8.47 -1.96 20.83
CA LEU A 44 -8.70 -3.06 19.90
C LEU A 44 -7.36 -3.53 19.36
N TRP A 45 -7.00 -4.80 19.56
CA TRP A 45 -5.71 -5.33 19.12
C TRP A 45 -5.79 -6.79 18.69
N PHE A 46 -4.82 -7.22 17.88
CA PHE A 46 -4.60 -8.63 17.60
C PHE A 46 -3.68 -9.21 18.67
N ASP A 47 -4.06 -10.33 19.27
CA ASP A 47 -3.20 -11.09 20.17
C ASP A 47 -2.54 -12.26 19.41
N HIS A 48 -1.23 -12.16 19.22
CA HIS A 48 -0.43 -13.21 18.57
C HIS A 48 0.12 -14.24 19.57
N GLY A 49 -0.14 -14.08 20.87
CA GLY A 49 0.37 -14.94 21.93
C GLY A 49 1.85 -14.71 22.24
N VAL A 50 2.44 -15.66 22.97
CA VAL A 50 3.83 -15.60 23.42
C VAL A 50 4.74 -16.23 22.37
N ASN A 51 5.79 -15.51 21.96
CA ASN A 51 6.78 -15.96 20.96
C ASN A 51 6.16 -16.45 19.64
N PRO A 52 5.37 -15.61 18.94
CA PRO A 52 4.79 -15.99 17.66
C PRO A 52 5.89 -16.17 16.60
N ALA A 53 5.77 -17.21 15.78
CA ALA A 53 6.64 -17.45 14.63
C ALA A 53 5.85 -17.24 13.34
N GLY A 54 6.22 -16.22 12.55
CA GLY A 54 5.57 -15.92 11.28
C GLY A 54 4.09 -15.55 11.40
N ALA A 55 3.65 -15.03 12.55
CA ALA A 55 2.28 -14.57 12.73
C ALA A 55 2.00 -13.35 11.83
N GLN A 56 0.74 -13.26 11.40
CA GLN A 56 0.29 -12.25 10.45
C GLN A 56 -1.01 -11.63 10.96
N TYR A 57 -1.27 -10.40 10.56
CA TYR A 57 -2.56 -9.75 10.75
C TYR A 57 -2.99 -9.07 9.44
N GLU A 58 -4.30 -8.93 9.28
CA GLU A 58 -4.90 -8.08 8.25
C GLU A 58 -6.12 -7.40 8.84
N TYR A 59 -6.17 -6.08 8.75
CA TYR A 59 -7.36 -5.31 9.08
C TYR A 59 -7.52 -4.13 8.13
N ARG A 60 -8.75 -3.60 8.07
CA ARG A 60 -9.10 -2.42 7.29
C ARG A 60 -9.85 -1.46 8.21
N VAL A 61 -9.49 -0.19 8.12
CA VAL A 61 -10.12 0.91 8.87
C VAL A 61 -10.95 1.74 7.90
N ILE A 62 -12.20 2.01 8.27
CA ILE A 62 -13.14 2.83 7.49
C ILE A 62 -13.60 3.99 8.38
N PRO A 63 -12.96 5.16 8.31
CA PRO A 63 -13.38 6.34 9.06
C PRO A 63 -14.67 6.95 8.51
N GLY A 64 -15.43 7.63 9.36
CA GLY A 64 -16.58 8.46 8.96
C GLY A 64 -17.76 7.69 8.40
N VAL A 65 -17.97 6.46 8.86
CA VAL A 65 -19.03 5.56 8.38
C VAL A 65 -20.02 5.29 9.51
N ASP A 66 -21.32 5.29 9.22
CA ASP A 66 -22.30 4.77 10.17
C ASP A 66 -22.41 3.23 10.07
N LEU A 67 -23.08 2.60 11.03
CA LEU A 67 -23.17 1.13 11.09
C LEU A 67 -23.87 0.53 9.86
N THR A 68 -24.93 1.16 9.35
CA THR A 68 -25.71 0.65 8.21
C THR A 68 -24.93 0.79 6.90
N ALA A 69 -24.28 1.94 6.71
CA ALA A 69 -23.38 2.19 5.59
C ALA A 69 -22.17 1.25 5.62
N MET A 70 -21.61 0.98 6.80
CA MET A 70 -20.49 0.05 6.98
C MET A 70 -20.85 -1.35 6.50
N VAL A 71 -22.00 -1.89 6.91
CA VAL A 71 -22.45 -3.24 6.49
C VAL A 71 -22.54 -3.33 4.96
N THR A 72 -23.04 -2.29 4.31
CA THR A 72 -23.15 -2.23 2.85
C THR A 72 -21.77 -2.12 2.20
N GLN A 73 -20.89 -1.26 2.73
CA GLN A 73 -19.55 -1.04 2.21
C GLN A 73 -18.67 -2.27 2.34
N VAL A 74 -18.78 -3.03 3.43
CA VAL A 74 -18.04 -4.29 3.61
C VAL A 74 -18.43 -5.32 2.55
N LYS A 75 -19.73 -5.45 2.22
CA LYS A 75 -20.20 -6.38 1.18
C LYS A 75 -19.70 -6.02 -0.22
N ASN A 76 -19.51 -4.73 -0.48
CA ASN A 76 -19.09 -4.20 -1.78
C ASN A 76 -17.61 -3.79 -1.82
N MET A 77 -16.81 -4.25 -0.86
CA MET A 77 -15.45 -3.79 -0.69
C MET A 77 -14.57 -4.25 -1.85
N SER A 78 -14.06 -3.29 -2.63
CA SER A 78 -13.18 -3.57 -3.77
C SER A 78 -11.70 -3.67 -3.40
N VAL A 79 -11.39 -3.58 -2.10
CA VAL A 79 -10.03 -3.72 -1.59
C VAL A 79 -9.77 -5.19 -1.27
N ARG A 80 -8.70 -5.76 -1.82
CA ARG A 80 -8.26 -7.13 -1.57
C ARG A 80 -6.76 -7.19 -1.34
N THR A 81 -6.35 -8.11 -0.49
CA THR A 81 -4.94 -8.48 -0.32
C THR A 81 -4.51 -9.38 -1.47
N ILE A 82 -3.38 -9.05 -2.09
CA ILE A 82 -2.73 -9.87 -3.12
C ILE A 82 -1.69 -10.76 -2.46
N SER A 83 -0.91 -10.21 -1.53
CA SER A 83 0.12 -10.93 -0.79
C SER A 83 0.29 -10.33 0.59
N ASN A 84 0.57 -11.20 1.56
CA ASN A 84 0.94 -10.81 2.91
C ASN A 84 2.01 -11.80 3.40
N THR A 85 3.27 -11.55 3.06
CA THR A 85 4.41 -12.40 3.40
C THR A 85 5.53 -11.57 4.00
N THR A 86 6.60 -12.20 4.48
CA THR A 86 7.80 -11.51 4.99
C THR A 86 8.52 -10.73 3.89
N ASP A 87 8.41 -11.18 2.64
CA ASP A 87 9.20 -10.68 1.53
C ASP A 87 8.40 -9.66 0.69
N LEU A 88 7.07 -9.78 0.70
CA LEU A 88 6.17 -8.95 -0.09
C LEU A 88 4.80 -8.80 0.57
N GLN A 89 4.33 -7.57 0.69
CA GLN A 89 2.94 -7.25 1.04
C GLN A 89 2.32 -6.39 -0.06
N ALA A 90 1.14 -6.76 -0.54
CA ALA A 90 0.47 -6.05 -1.62
C ALA A 90 -1.05 -6.05 -1.44
N VAL A 91 -1.64 -4.88 -1.68
CA VAL A 91 -3.10 -4.66 -1.59
C VAL A 91 -3.56 -3.91 -2.83
N ARG A 92 -4.68 -4.35 -3.40
CA ARG A 92 -5.31 -3.72 -4.55
C ARG A 92 -6.69 -3.20 -4.21
N ASN A 93 -6.99 -2.01 -4.70
CA ASN A 93 -8.36 -1.53 -4.85
C ASN A 93 -8.78 -1.68 -6.32
N ASP A 94 -9.65 -2.65 -6.59
CA ASP A 94 -10.09 -2.98 -7.95
C ASP A 94 -10.93 -1.86 -8.58
N SER A 95 -11.76 -1.17 -7.80
CA SER A 95 -12.57 -0.04 -8.29
C SER A 95 -11.72 1.16 -8.69
N LEU A 96 -10.68 1.47 -7.90
CA LEU A 96 -9.75 2.56 -8.21
C LEU A 96 -8.66 2.17 -9.21
N LYS A 97 -8.50 0.86 -9.47
CA LYS A 97 -7.39 0.29 -10.24
C LYS A 97 -6.02 0.75 -9.73
N VAL A 98 -5.89 0.74 -8.40
CA VAL A 98 -4.66 1.13 -7.70
C VAL A 98 -4.19 -0.06 -6.88
N THR A 99 -2.89 -0.36 -6.98
CA THR A 99 -2.23 -1.38 -6.18
C THR A 99 -1.06 -0.75 -5.43
N GLY A 100 -1.04 -0.92 -4.10
CA GLY A 100 0.11 -0.60 -3.27
C GLY A 100 0.88 -1.88 -2.97
N LEU A 101 2.21 -1.83 -3.09
CA LEU A 101 3.11 -2.93 -2.86
C LEU A 101 4.28 -2.46 -1.98
N VAL A 102 4.69 -3.33 -1.08
CA VAL A 102 5.93 -3.22 -0.31
C VAL A 102 6.73 -4.49 -0.58
N PHE A 103 7.85 -4.33 -1.25
CA PHE A 103 8.86 -5.36 -1.46
C PHE A 103 9.91 -5.19 -0.36
N TYR A 104 10.06 -6.20 0.51
CA TYR A 104 11.14 -6.27 1.50
C TYR A 104 12.38 -6.96 0.93
N ALA A 105 12.21 -7.73 -0.15
CA ALA A 105 13.25 -8.34 -0.95
C ALA A 105 12.88 -8.26 -2.44
N ALA A 106 13.84 -8.56 -3.31
CA ALA A 106 13.56 -8.74 -4.74
C ALA A 106 12.47 -9.80 -4.94
N GLY A 107 11.52 -9.54 -5.83
CA GLY A 107 10.39 -10.44 -6.02
C GLY A 107 9.40 -9.93 -7.04
N GLU A 108 8.36 -10.72 -7.29
CA GLU A 108 7.30 -10.39 -8.23
C GLU A 108 5.94 -10.88 -7.74
N VAL A 109 4.89 -10.21 -8.21
CA VAL A 109 3.52 -10.58 -7.87
C VAL A 109 2.56 -10.18 -8.98
N GLU A 110 1.62 -11.07 -9.30
CA GLU A 110 0.51 -10.75 -10.21
C GLU A 110 -0.50 -9.87 -9.47
N ILE A 111 -0.58 -8.59 -9.86
CA ILE A 111 -1.46 -7.62 -9.18
C ILE A 111 -2.91 -7.72 -9.65
N ARG A 112 -3.13 -8.20 -10.87
CA ARG A 112 -4.42 -8.62 -11.44
C ARG A 112 -4.13 -9.55 -12.62
N SER A 113 -5.17 -10.25 -13.09
CA SER A 113 -5.06 -11.12 -14.25
C SER A 113 -4.31 -10.45 -15.41
N GLY A 114 -3.20 -11.06 -15.80
CA GLY A 114 -2.34 -10.64 -16.89
C GLY A 114 -1.50 -9.39 -16.63
N LEU A 115 -1.28 -8.99 -15.38
CA LEU A 115 -0.31 -7.94 -15.04
C LEU A 115 0.49 -8.31 -13.79
N THR A 116 1.78 -8.61 -14.01
CA THR A 116 2.78 -8.87 -12.98
C THR A 116 3.67 -7.67 -12.77
N VAL A 117 3.96 -7.36 -11.51
CA VAL A 117 4.91 -6.33 -11.11
C VAL A 117 6.08 -7.02 -10.44
N ARG A 118 7.29 -6.77 -10.94
CA ARG A 118 8.54 -7.26 -10.36
C ARG A 118 9.40 -6.09 -9.90
N ALA A 119 9.98 -6.20 -8.71
CA ALA A 119 11.05 -5.34 -8.24
C ALA A 119 12.35 -6.15 -8.10
N ASP A 120 13.49 -5.53 -8.40
CA ASP A 120 14.81 -6.15 -8.27
C ASP A 120 15.43 -6.01 -6.87
N GLY A 121 14.75 -5.32 -5.96
CA GLY A 121 15.17 -5.11 -4.58
C GLY A 121 14.09 -4.49 -3.69
N PRO A 122 14.42 -4.17 -2.43
CA PRO A 122 13.50 -3.53 -1.50
C PRO A 122 12.93 -2.22 -2.04
N SER A 123 11.60 -2.06 -2.03
CA SER A 123 10.95 -0.87 -2.57
C SER A 123 9.51 -0.75 -2.12
N VAL A 124 9.00 0.49 -2.08
CA VAL A 124 7.57 0.77 -1.95
C VAL A 124 7.05 1.25 -3.29
N VAL A 125 6.07 0.54 -3.84
CA VAL A 125 5.57 0.75 -5.21
C VAL A 125 4.06 1.02 -5.17
N LEU A 126 3.63 2.05 -5.88
CA LEU A 126 2.22 2.32 -6.16
C LEU A 126 2.00 2.23 -7.67
N VAL A 127 1.14 1.30 -8.08
CA VAL A 127 0.74 1.12 -9.48
C VAL A 127 -0.70 1.61 -9.65
N LYS A 128 -0.91 2.56 -10.56
CA LYS A 128 -2.22 3.07 -10.93
C LYS A 128 -2.47 2.85 -12.42
N GLU A 129 -3.59 2.22 -12.74
CA GLU A 129 -3.94 1.88 -14.12
C GLU A 129 -5.13 2.73 -14.59
N THR A 130 -5.07 3.17 -15.84
CA THR A 130 -6.24 3.66 -16.59
C THR A 130 -6.49 2.75 -17.80
N ALA A 131 -7.39 3.14 -18.69
CA ALA A 131 -7.57 2.42 -19.96
C ALA A 131 -6.38 2.56 -20.92
N GLU A 132 -5.55 3.60 -20.75
CA GLU A 132 -4.53 4.02 -21.72
C GLU A 132 -3.10 3.94 -21.18
N LYS A 133 -2.93 3.95 -19.86
CA LYS A 133 -1.62 4.08 -19.23
C LYS A 133 -1.53 3.37 -17.89
N THR A 134 -0.31 3.01 -17.53
CA THR A 134 0.06 2.55 -16.20
C THR A 134 1.07 3.52 -15.61
N THR A 135 0.71 4.14 -14.49
CA THR A 135 1.57 5.03 -13.73
C THR A 135 2.14 4.27 -12.54
N VAL A 136 3.46 4.30 -12.41
CA VAL A 136 4.21 3.62 -11.33
C VAL A 136 4.96 4.68 -10.54
N THR A 137 4.70 4.72 -9.24
CA THR A 137 5.43 5.54 -8.28
C THR A 137 6.25 4.65 -7.37
N VAL A 138 7.55 4.92 -7.23
CA VAL A 138 8.49 4.10 -6.47
C VAL A 138 9.19 4.96 -5.44
N ALA A 139 9.34 4.45 -4.21
CA ALA A 139 10.23 4.97 -3.19
C ALA A 139 11.20 3.87 -2.74
N ASP A 140 12.43 4.25 -2.41
CA ASP A 140 13.40 3.39 -1.72
C ASP A 140 13.36 3.76 -0.23
N PRO A 141 12.74 2.93 0.63
CA PRO A 141 12.67 3.21 2.06
C PRO A 141 14.00 3.00 2.79
N THR A 142 14.96 2.29 2.19
CA THR A 142 16.29 2.07 2.78
C THR A 142 17.15 3.32 2.69
N GLY A 143 16.93 4.12 1.63
CA GLY A 143 17.72 5.29 1.32
C GLY A 143 19.15 4.98 0.87
N LEU A 144 19.42 3.72 0.52
CA LEU A 144 20.72 3.20 0.13
C LEU A 144 20.85 3.03 -1.38
N ASP A 145 19.74 2.78 -2.07
CA ASP A 145 19.74 2.47 -3.49
C ASP A 145 19.69 3.75 -4.32
N THR A 146 20.61 3.87 -5.28
CA THR A 146 20.59 4.98 -6.26
C THR A 146 19.68 4.67 -7.45
N VAL A 147 19.37 3.39 -7.67
CA VAL A 147 18.55 2.90 -8.77
C VAL A 147 17.66 1.75 -8.28
N VAL A 148 16.37 1.81 -8.60
CA VAL A 148 15.42 0.71 -8.41
C VAL A 148 14.84 0.33 -9.77
N ASN A 149 14.81 -0.96 -10.10
CA ASN A 149 14.23 -1.44 -11.35
C ASN A 149 12.88 -2.12 -11.10
N ILE A 150 11.84 -1.61 -11.75
CA ILE A 150 10.52 -2.23 -11.77
C ILE A 150 10.27 -2.78 -13.16
N THR A 151 9.75 -4.01 -13.26
CA THR A 151 9.29 -4.58 -14.53
C THR A 151 7.79 -4.80 -14.46
N LEU A 152 7.07 -4.31 -15.47
CA LEU A 152 5.66 -4.63 -15.68
C LEU A 152 5.56 -5.69 -16.77
N THR A 153 4.98 -6.85 -16.47
CA THR A 153 4.77 -7.92 -17.44
C THR A 153 3.29 -8.10 -17.72
N TYR A 154 2.88 -7.89 -18.96
CA TYR A 154 1.50 -8.05 -19.43
C TYR A 154 1.33 -9.39 -20.14
N ALA A 155 0.32 -10.15 -19.70
CA ALA A 155 -0.05 -11.47 -20.24
C ALA A 155 1.14 -12.42 -20.41
N GLU A 156 2.17 -12.30 -19.55
CA GLU A 156 3.45 -13.06 -19.62
C GLU A 156 4.26 -12.89 -20.92
N GLU A 157 3.83 -12.03 -21.84
CA GLU A 157 4.47 -11.86 -23.15
C GLU A 157 5.21 -10.52 -23.27
N THR A 158 4.59 -9.44 -22.80
CA THR A 158 5.13 -8.08 -22.97
C THR A 158 5.71 -7.57 -21.65
N SER A 159 7.03 -7.46 -21.56
CA SER A 159 7.73 -6.90 -20.40
C SER A 159 8.22 -5.48 -20.66
N ILE A 160 7.82 -4.55 -19.79
CA ILE A 160 8.21 -3.15 -19.82
C ILE A 160 9.13 -2.89 -18.61
N PRO A 161 10.46 -2.84 -18.81
CA PRO A 161 11.37 -2.44 -17.75
C PRO A 161 11.27 -0.93 -17.50
N MET A 162 11.30 -0.54 -16.23
CA MET A 162 11.25 0.83 -15.75
C MET A 162 12.39 1.06 -14.78
N VAL A 163 13.24 2.03 -15.08
CA VAL A 163 14.43 2.36 -14.28
C VAL A 163 14.15 3.65 -13.52
N PHE A 164 14.20 3.58 -12.19
CA PHE A 164 13.98 4.72 -11.31
C PHE A 164 15.31 5.16 -10.70
N THR A 165 15.81 6.33 -11.10
CA THR A 165 16.92 6.99 -10.40
C THR A 165 16.39 7.60 -9.12
N MET A 166 16.83 7.07 -7.97
CA MET A 166 16.30 7.47 -6.68
C MET A 166 16.96 8.75 -6.16
N PRO A 167 16.20 9.64 -5.50
CA PRO A 167 16.76 10.81 -4.84
C PRO A 167 17.74 10.42 -3.73
N THR A 168 18.79 11.24 -3.54
CA THR A 168 19.84 11.01 -2.55
C THR A 168 19.97 12.20 -1.59
N GLY A 169 20.78 12.04 -0.54
CA GLY A 169 21.01 13.11 0.45
C GLY A 169 19.75 13.43 1.24
N VAL A 170 19.42 14.71 1.37
CA VAL A 170 18.25 15.18 2.14
C VAL A 170 16.91 14.75 1.53
N GLU A 171 16.90 14.33 0.26
CA GLU A 171 15.72 13.84 -0.43
C GLU A 171 15.61 12.31 -0.40
N SER A 172 16.55 11.61 0.26
CA SER A 172 16.51 10.15 0.36
C SER A 172 15.18 9.66 0.93
N GLY A 173 14.60 8.62 0.31
CA GLY A 173 13.25 8.13 0.61
C GLY A 173 12.11 8.82 -0.15
N ARG A 174 12.38 9.91 -0.88
CA ARG A 174 11.37 10.56 -1.73
C ARG A 174 11.02 9.67 -2.93
N SER A 175 9.74 9.68 -3.29
CA SER A 175 9.24 8.90 -4.42
C SER A 175 9.47 9.55 -5.78
N ILE A 176 9.58 8.71 -6.81
CA ILE A 176 9.65 9.07 -8.23
C ILE A 176 8.52 8.40 -8.98
N THR A 177 7.88 9.13 -9.89
CA THR A 177 6.76 8.64 -10.70
C THR A 177 7.15 8.58 -12.17
N GLN A 178 6.85 7.46 -12.81
CA GLN A 178 6.94 7.28 -14.26
C GLN A 178 5.61 6.73 -14.79
N THR A 179 5.39 6.86 -16.09
CA THR A 179 4.17 6.38 -16.75
C THR A 179 4.55 5.68 -18.03
N THR A 180 3.98 4.50 -18.25
CA THR A 180 4.01 3.81 -19.55
C THR A 180 2.66 3.94 -20.22
N GLU A 181 2.67 4.15 -21.53
CA GLU A 181 1.47 4.04 -22.36
C GLU A 181 1.20 2.56 -22.68
N PHE A 182 -0.07 2.21 -22.85
CA PHE A 182 -0.46 0.88 -23.31
C PHE A 182 -0.06 0.76 -24.79
N LEU A 183 1.02 0.04 -25.07
CA LEU A 183 1.28 -0.43 -26.43
C LEU A 183 0.33 -1.61 -26.67
N ILE A 184 -0.83 -1.35 -27.28
CA ILE A 184 -1.63 -2.43 -27.87
C ILE A 184 -0.71 -3.13 -28.88
N PRO A 185 -0.50 -4.46 -28.78
CA PRO A 185 0.25 -5.19 -29.80
C PRO A 185 -0.35 -4.90 -31.17
N GLY A 186 0.40 -4.20 -32.03
CA GLY A 186 -0.03 -3.78 -33.37
C GLY A 186 -0.42 -2.30 -33.55
N MET A 187 -0.39 -1.46 -32.52
CA MET A 187 -0.51 0.00 -32.66
C MET A 187 0.85 0.67 -32.52
N SER A 188 1.29 1.38 -33.57
CA SER A 188 2.49 2.20 -33.52
C SER A 188 2.35 3.28 -32.44
N PRO A 189 3.42 3.58 -31.67
CA PRO A 189 3.40 4.67 -30.70
C PRO A 189 3.06 6.00 -31.40
N PRO A 190 2.38 6.93 -30.71
CA PRO A 190 2.15 8.26 -31.26
C PRO A 190 3.49 8.89 -31.63
N LEU A 191 3.58 9.41 -32.86
CA LEU A 191 4.78 10.06 -33.36
C LEU A 191 5.19 11.19 -32.40
N ALA A 192 6.45 11.18 -31.96
CA ALA A 192 7.02 12.24 -31.15
C ALA A 192 6.73 13.61 -31.82
N PRO A 193 6.36 14.65 -31.06
CA PRO A 193 6.11 15.96 -31.62
C PRO A 193 7.35 16.42 -32.37
N ALA A 194 7.17 16.75 -33.66
CA ALA A 194 8.24 17.25 -34.49
C ALA A 194 8.82 18.50 -33.83
N ASN A 195 10.12 18.45 -33.49
CA ASN A 195 10.85 19.63 -33.05
C ASN A 195 10.82 20.67 -34.17
N LEU A 196 9.90 21.64 -34.05
CA LEU A 196 9.91 22.83 -34.89
C LEU A 196 11.14 23.65 -34.49
N LYS A 197 12.24 23.48 -35.23
CA LYS A 197 13.35 24.42 -35.16
C LYS A 197 12.84 25.74 -35.73
N ILE A 198 12.60 26.72 -34.87
CA ILE A 198 12.43 28.11 -35.27
C ILE A 198 13.82 28.61 -35.68
N GLN A 199 13.99 28.97 -36.95
CA GLN A 199 15.06 29.85 -37.42
C GLN A 199 14.58 31.30 -37.37
#